data_AF-A0A644X675-F1
#
_entry.id   AF-A0A644X675-F1
#
_cell.length_a   1.000
_cell.length_b   1.000
_cell.length_c   1.000
_cell.angle_alpha   90.00
_cell.angle_beta   90.00
_cell.angle_gamma   90.00
#
_symmetry.space_group_name_H-M   'P 1'
#
loop_
_entity.id
_entity.type
_entity.pdbx_description
1 polymer ?
#
loop_
_entity_poly.entity_id
_entity_poly.type
_entity_poly.pdbx_seq_one_letter_code
_entity_poly.pdbx_strand_id
1 'polypeptide(L)'
;MNANHILDALEMIDDKYIIQAKEHRAVGIDSAKSTKQRAKNWKRTLVLTAAIIAILTLCGFAAYELGLFDPWLQKPSADPTETVRTAIANQIDKDYTLNVKIEEIKIDELETNRVIQRYLGSDLAKSRGWTDKYLQEHFVVVIAKYYVEYDHTKTFLDDGNTEQYFYLTQEDNGEWTIVDNTSPSTSNDTQG
;
A
#
# COMPACT_ATOMS: atom_id res chain seq x y z
N MET A 1 -71.29 -14.23 46.06
CA MET A 1 -71.10 -14.88 44.75
C MET A 1 -69.69 -14.59 44.29
N ASN A 2 -68.98 -15.65 43.91
CA ASN A 2 -67.52 -15.78 43.97
C ASN A 2 -66.94 -15.74 42.54
N ALA A 3 -65.82 -15.05 42.34
CA ALA A 3 -65.14 -14.87 41.05
C ALA A 3 -64.58 -16.17 40.42
N ASN A 4 -64.73 -17.30 41.13
CA ASN A 4 -64.26 -18.61 40.71
C ASN A 4 -65.07 -19.24 39.55
N HIS A 5 -66.19 -18.64 39.14
CA HIS A 5 -67.00 -19.18 38.02
C HIS A 5 -66.56 -18.70 36.62
N ILE A 6 -65.62 -17.75 36.52
CA ILE A 6 -65.14 -17.25 35.21
C ILE A 6 -63.89 -18.03 34.74
N LEU A 7 -63.08 -18.57 35.66
CA LEU A 7 -61.84 -19.27 35.32
C LEU A 7 -62.06 -20.73 34.90
N ASP A 8 -63.06 -21.42 35.47
CA ASP A 8 -63.41 -22.79 35.05
C ASP A 8 -63.96 -22.83 33.61
N ALA A 9 -64.55 -21.73 33.11
CA ALA A 9 -65.03 -21.62 31.73
C ALA A 9 -63.89 -21.37 30.71
N LEU A 10 -62.70 -20.95 31.17
CA LEU A 10 -61.52 -20.72 30.33
C LEU A 10 -60.58 -21.94 30.27
N GLU A 11 -60.65 -22.85 31.23
CA GLU A 11 -59.84 -24.08 31.25
C GLU A 11 -60.29 -25.12 30.20
N MET A 12 -61.49 -24.95 29.63
CA MET A 12 -62.07 -25.86 28.63
C MET A 12 -61.92 -25.39 27.17
N ILE A 13 -61.14 -24.33 26.91
CA ILE A 13 -60.86 -23.88 25.54
C ILE A 13 -59.56 -24.55 25.05
N ASP A 14 -59.71 -25.57 24.23
CA ASP A 14 -58.61 -26.22 23.50
C ASP A 14 -58.18 -25.33 22.32
N ASP A 15 -57.55 -24.20 22.63
CA ASP A 15 -57.09 -23.23 21.64
C ASP A 15 -55.62 -23.49 21.26
N LYS A 16 -55.40 -23.67 19.95
CA LYS A 16 -54.10 -23.92 19.32
C LYS A 16 -53.03 -22.92 19.77
N TYR A 17 -53.44 -21.68 20.07
CA TYR A 17 -52.53 -20.60 20.47
C TYR A 17 -52.03 -20.72 21.92
N ILE A 18 -52.79 -21.34 22.84
CA ILE A 18 -52.37 -21.55 24.23
C ILE A 18 -51.38 -22.72 24.33
N ILE A 19 -51.60 -23.77 23.54
CA ILE A 19 -50.65 -24.90 23.42
C ILE A 19 -49.32 -24.43 22.84
N GLN A 20 -49.36 -23.60 21.77
CA GLN A 20 -48.15 -23.00 21.18
C GLN A 20 -47.36 -22.15 22.18
N ALA A 21 -48.04 -21.38 23.04
CA ALA A 21 -47.37 -20.58 24.06
C ALA A 21 -46.68 -21.43 25.13
N LYS A 22 -47.25 -22.61 25.45
CA LYS A 22 -46.67 -23.56 26.41
C LYS A 22 -45.48 -24.32 25.82
N GLU A 23 -45.54 -24.71 24.55
CA GLU A 23 -44.41 -25.30 23.81
C GLU A 23 -43.24 -24.32 23.67
N HIS A 24 -43.51 -23.04 23.40
CA HIS A 24 -42.46 -22.02 23.32
C HIS A 24 -41.70 -21.79 24.64
N ARG A 25 -42.31 -22.03 25.81
CA ARG A 25 -41.61 -22.01 27.10
C ARG A 25 -40.76 -23.27 27.36
N ALA A 26 -41.09 -24.39 26.74
CA ALA A 26 -40.30 -25.63 26.84
C ALA A 26 -39.04 -25.62 25.96
N VAL A 27 -38.93 -24.69 24.99
CA VAL A 27 -37.70 -24.40 24.22
C VAL A 27 -36.73 -23.55 25.06
N GLY A 28 -36.57 -23.92 26.33
CA GLY A 28 -35.65 -23.32 27.31
C GLY A 28 -34.42 -24.20 27.57
N ILE A 29 -34.05 -25.12 26.67
CA ILE A 29 -32.86 -25.97 26.79
C ILE A 29 -32.10 -25.98 25.46
N ASP A 30 -31.44 -24.86 25.12
CA ASP A 30 -30.38 -24.85 24.09
C ASP A 30 -29.34 -23.73 24.35
N SER A 31 -29.04 -23.45 25.62
CA SER A 31 -27.99 -22.49 26.03
C SER A 31 -26.56 -22.98 25.72
N ALA A 32 -26.36 -24.30 25.59
CA ALA A 32 -25.04 -24.90 25.31
C ALA A 32 -24.65 -24.90 23.81
N LYS A 33 -25.63 -24.80 22.89
CA LYS A 33 -25.35 -24.75 21.44
C LYS A 33 -24.97 -23.33 20.99
N SER A 34 -25.58 -22.30 21.56
CA SER A 34 -25.32 -20.90 21.17
C SER A 34 -23.91 -20.42 21.55
N THR A 35 -23.39 -20.85 22.71
CA THR A 35 -22.02 -20.53 23.16
C THR A 35 -20.95 -21.26 22.35
N LYS A 36 -21.15 -22.55 22.03
CA LYS A 36 -20.24 -23.31 21.14
C LYS A 36 -20.21 -22.74 19.72
N GLN A 37 -21.36 -22.30 19.20
CA GLN A 37 -21.45 -21.73 17.86
C GLN A 37 -20.80 -20.34 17.79
N ARG A 38 -20.98 -19.50 18.83
CA ARG A 38 -20.33 -18.18 18.93
C ARG A 38 -18.81 -18.29 19.07
N ALA A 39 -18.32 -19.24 19.87
CA ALA A 39 -16.89 -19.52 20.00
C ALA A 39 -16.29 -20.11 18.72
N LYS A 40 -17.01 -20.99 18.02
CA LYS A 40 -16.60 -21.55 16.72
C LYS A 40 -16.51 -20.47 15.65
N ASN A 41 -17.48 -19.55 15.62
CA ASN A 41 -17.48 -18.44 14.68
C ASN A 41 -16.34 -17.46 14.96
N TRP A 42 -16.06 -17.15 16.23
CA TRP A 42 -14.91 -16.29 16.58
C TRP A 42 -13.56 -16.93 16.23
N LYS A 43 -13.40 -18.25 16.48
CA LYS A 43 -12.20 -18.99 16.02
C LYS A 43 -12.06 -18.94 14.51
N ARG A 44 -13.16 -19.07 13.75
CA ARG A 44 -13.14 -18.94 12.28
C ARG A 44 -12.78 -17.52 11.84
N THR A 45 -13.31 -16.50 12.49
CA THR A 45 -12.96 -15.10 12.21
C THR A 45 -11.49 -14.83 12.50
N LEU A 46 -10.95 -15.33 13.61
CA LEU A 46 -9.52 -15.22 13.94
C LEU A 46 -8.64 -15.94 12.91
N VAL A 47 -9.03 -17.15 12.49
CA VAL A 47 -8.30 -17.90 11.45
C VAL A 47 -8.37 -17.18 10.10
N LEU A 48 -9.52 -16.64 9.71
CA LEU A 48 -9.66 -15.83 8.50
C LEU A 48 -8.82 -14.56 8.56
N THR A 49 -8.82 -13.86 9.69
CA THR A 49 -8.02 -12.65 9.89
C THR A 49 -6.53 -12.98 9.81
N ALA A 50 -6.09 -14.05 10.48
CA ALA A 50 -4.71 -14.52 10.41
C ALA A 50 -4.31 -14.94 8.98
N ALA A 51 -5.19 -15.63 8.25
CA ALA A 51 -4.95 -16.01 6.86
C ALA A 51 -4.85 -14.79 5.94
N ILE A 52 -5.70 -13.78 6.12
CA ILE A 52 -5.63 -12.52 5.36
C ILE A 52 -4.32 -11.78 5.67
N ILE A 53 -3.93 -11.68 6.94
CA ILE A 53 -2.64 -11.07 7.32
C ILE A 53 -1.48 -11.84 6.70
N ALA A 54 -1.51 -13.17 6.75
CA ALA A 54 -0.47 -14.02 6.14
C ALA A 54 -0.40 -13.82 4.62
N ILE A 55 -1.54 -13.73 3.92
CA ILE A 55 -1.58 -13.46 2.48
C ILE A 55 -1.07 -12.04 2.18
N LEU A 56 -1.48 -11.03 2.93
CA LEU A 56 -1.03 -9.64 2.71
C LEU A 56 0.48 -9.48 2.98
N THR A 57 1.01 -10.11 4.03
CA THR A 57 2.46 -10.12 4.32
C THR A 57 3.24 -10.86 3.23
N LEU A 58 2.72 -12.00 2.76
CA LEU A 58 3.33 -12.75 1.67
C LEU A 58 3.27 -12.00 0.34
N CYS A 59 2.15 -11.32 0.04
CA CYS A 59 2.00 -10.50 -1.16
C CYS A 59 2.87 -9.24 -1.11
N GLY A 60 3.00 -8.59 0.05
CA GLY A 60 3.90 -7.45 0.24
C GLY A 60 5.37 -7.85 0.07
N PHE A 61 5.76 -8.99 0.63
CA PHE A 61 7.12 -9.54 0.47
C PHE A 61 7.40 -10.00 -0.96
N ALA A 62 6.45 -10.68 -1.62
CA ALA A 62 6.59 -11.08 -3.01
C ALA A 62 6.66 -9.88 -3.95
N ALA A 63 5.92 -8.79 -3.69
CA ALA A 63 6.02 -7.58 -4.49
C ALA A 63 7.38 -6.85 -4.31
N TYR A 64 8.01 -7.00 -3.15
CA TYR A 64 9.37 -6.54 -2.86
C TYR A 64 10.44 -7.40 -3.56
N GLU A 65 10.36 -8.73 -3.48
CA GLU A 65 11.31 -9.62 -4.18
C GLU A 65 11.15 -9.60 -5.71
N LEU A 66 9.94 -9.43 -6.22
CA LEU A 66 9.66 -9.38 -7.67
C LEU A 66 9.87 -8.00 -8.31
N GLY A 67 10.37 -7.00 -7.55
CA GLY A 67 10.65 -5.67 -8.08
C GLY A 67 9.42 -4.91 -8.60
N LEU A 68 8.20 -5.36 -8.28
CA LEU A 68 6.95 -4.67 -8.64
C LEU A 68 6.81 -3.34 -7.88
N PHE A 69 7.44 -3.28 -6.71
CA PHE A 69 7.93 -2.06 -6.11
C PHE A 69 9.42 -2.28 -5.96
N ASP A 70 10.22 -1.80 -6.90
CA ASP A 70 11.65 -1.61 -6.68
C ASP A 70 11.85 -0.12 -6.33
N PRO A 71 11.45 0.35 -5.13
CA PRO A 71 11.85 1.68 -4.70
C PRO A 71 13.36 1.71 -4.82
N TRP A 72 13.87 2.77 -5.43
CA TRP A 72 15.26 3.11 -5.30
C TRP A 72 15.71 2.88 -3.86
N LEU A 73 16.76 2.09 -3.67
CA LEU A 73 17.43 1.94 -2.38
C LEU A 73 18.06 3.28 -2.05
N GLN A 74 17.24 4.22 -1.61
CA GLN A 74 17.59 5.61 -1.40
C GLN A 74 17.95 5.85 0.05
N LYS A 75 18.84 6.81 0.27
CA LYS A 75 19.10 7.35 1.60
C LYS A 75 18.61 8.80 1.62
N PRO A 76 17.46 9.09 2.25
CA PRO A 76 16.95 10.45 2.34
C PRO A 76 17.99 11.40 2.93
N SER A 77 17.99 12.63 2.43
CA SER A 77 18.94 13.68 2.79
C SER A 77 18.27 15.04 2.73
N ALA A 78 18.80 16.03 3.45
CA ALA A 78 18.37 17.41 3.34
C ALA A 78 18.68 18.03 1.95
N ASP A 79 19.57 17.42 1.17
CA ASP A 79 19.86 17.79 -0.22
C ASP A 79 19.22 16.75 -1.17
N PRO A 80 18.28 17.16 -2.04
CA PRO A 80 17.61 16.26 -2.96
C PRO A 80 18.58 15.59 -3.95
N THR A 81 19.68 16.26 -4.32
CA THR A 81 20.68 15.68 -5.23
C THR A 81 21.47 14.56 -4.55
N GLU A 82 21.68 14.63 -3.23
CA GLU A 82 22.32 13.55 -2.47
C GLU A 82 21.39 12.34 -2.25
N THR A 83 20.08 12.56 -2.09
CA THR A 83 19.10 11.47 -2.12
C THR A 83 19.19 10.71 -3.45
N VAL A 84 19.21 11.41 -4.58
CA VAL A 84 19.33 10.78 -5.92
C VAL A 84 20.70 10.14 -6.12
N ARG A 85 21.78 10.78 -5.68
CA ARG A 85 23.13 10.22 -5.77
C ARG A 85 23.23 8.88 -5.06
N THR A 86 22.74 8.80 -3.83
CA THR A 86 22.79 7.57 -3.04
C THR A 86 21.87 6.50 -3.62
N ALA A 87 20.69 6.88 -4.09
CA ALA A 87 19.78 5.98 -4.81
C ALA A 87 20.45 5.34 -6.04
N ILE A 88 21.13 6.13 -6.86
CA ILE A 88 21.86 5.64 -8.04
C ILE A 88 23.07 4.79 -7.63
N ALA A 89 23.85 5.24 -6.65
CA ALA A 89 25.01 4.47 -6.17
C ALA A 89 24.60 3.10 -5.64
N ASN A 90 23.49 3.01 -4.91
CA ASN A 90 22.97 1.76 -4.36
C ASN A 90 22.37 0.83 -5.43
N GLN A 91 22.31 1.23 -6.70
CA GLN A 91 22.01 0.28 -7.77
C GLN A 91 23.08 -0.81 -7.88
N ILE A 92 24.32 -0.56 -7.45
CA ILE A 92 25.39 -1.57 -7.39
C ILE A 92 25.05 -2.72 -6.43
N ASP A 93 24.21 -2.45 -5.44
CA ASP A 93 23.78 -3.46 -4.46
C ASP A 93 22.70 -4.38 -5.03
N LYS A 94 22.17 -4.05 -6.23
CA LYS A 94 21.33 -4.99 -6.99
C LYS A 94 22.22 -6.05 -7.62
N ASP A 95 21.82 -7.30 -7.46
CA ASP A 95 22.63 -8.45 -7.84
C ASP A 95 22.88 -8.58 -9.35
N TYR A 96 22.17 -7.81 -10.18
CA TYR A 96 22.30 -7.73 -11.63
C TYR A 96 23.05 -6.49 -12.15
N THR A 97 23.57 -5.62 -11.27
CA THR A 97 24.33 -4.43 -11.66
C THR A 97 25.82 -4.64 -11.40
N LEU A 98 26.67 -4.43 -12.41
CA LEU A 98 28.12 -4.60 -12.30
C LEU A 98 28.84 -3.30 -11.96
N ASN A 99 28.38 -2.18 -12.50
CA ASN A 99 29.03 -0.88 -12.32
C ASN A 99 28.04 0.26 -12.50
N VAL A 100 28.25 1.35 -11.77
CA VAL A 100 27.49 2.59 -11.90
C VAL A 100 28.44 3.77 -11.77
N LYS A 101 28.40 4.69 -12.74
CA LYS A 101 29.20 5.91 -12.73
C LYS A 101 28.32 7.12 -12.98
N ILE A 102 28.19 7.95 -11.95
CA ILE A 102 27.42 9.20 -12.02
C ILE A 102 28.23 10.26 -12.75
N GLU A 103 27.62 10.90 -13.74
CA GLU A 103 28.23 11.98 -14.53
C GLU A 103 27.70 13.36 -14.11
N GLU A 104 26.37 13.50 -14.03
CA GLU A 104 25.70 14.75 -13.69
C GLU A 104 24.51 14.46 -12.80
N ILE A 105 24.30 15.27 -11.75
CA ILE A 105 23.06 15.31 -10.98
C ILE A 105 22.79 16.77 -10.69
N LYS A 106 21.58 17.25 -11.02
CA LYS A 106 21.16 18.61 -10.72
C LYS A 106 19.65 18.71 -10.55
N ILE A 107 19.23 19.70 -9.78
CA ILE A 107 17.82 20.10 -9.73
C ILE A 107 17.48 20.75 -11.08
N ASP A 108 16.40 20.29 -11.71
CA ASP A 108 15.84 20.89 -12.91
C ASP A 108 14.65 21.76 -12.53
N GLU A 109 14.91 23.05 -12.34
CA GLU A 109 13.89 24.04 -11.95
C GLU A 109 12.80 24.21 -13.01
N LEU A 110 13.15 24.09 -14.30
CA LEU A 110 12.19 24.23 -15.39
C LEU A 110 11.21 23.06 -15.38
N GLU A 111 11.75 21.84 -15.26
CA GLU A 111 10.93 20.63 -15.18
C GLU A 111 10.14 20.57 -13.87
N THR A 112 10.73 20.99 -12.75
CA THR A 112 10.04 21.14 -11.46
C THR A 112 8.79 22.00 -11.60
N ASN A 113 8.94 23.20 -12.16
CA ASN A 113 7.81 24.11 -12.37
C ASN A 113 6.77 23.51 -13.32
N ARG A 114 7.21 22.91 -14.44
CA ARG A 114 6.30 22.28 -15.42
C ARG A 114 5.44 21.18 -14.77
N VAL A 115 6.05 20.36 -13.91
CA VAL A 115 5.39 19.24 -13.24
C VAL A 115 4.46 19.73 -12.14
N ILE A 116 4.87 20.72 -11.35
CA ILE A 116 3.99 21.38 -10.37
C ILE A 116 2.72 21.87 -11.06
N GLN A 117 2.83 22.61 -12.17
CA GLN A 117 1.67 23.12 -12.91
C GLN A 117 0.71 22.01 -13.38
N ARG A 118 1.22 20.81 -13.66
CA ARG A 118 0.39 19.66 -14.02
C ARG A 118 -0.38 19.09 -12.82
N TYR A 119 0.19 19.19 -11.63
CA TYR A 119 -0.42 18.65 -10.40
C TYR A 119 -1.37 19.64 -9.70
N LEU A 120 -1.19 20.95 -9.85
CA LEU A 120 -2.02 21.97 -9.20
C LEU A 120 -3.52 21.71 -9.42
N GLY A 121 -4.27 21.63 -8.33
CA GLY A 121 -5.72 21.34 -8.35
C GLY A 121 -6.14 19.97 -8.90
N SER A 122 -5.21 19.11 -9.32
CA SER A 122 -5.49 17.80 -9.92
C SER A 122 -6.05 16.82 -8.89
N ASP A 123 -6.89 15.88 -9.35
CA ASP A 123 -7.44 14.85 -8.46
C ASP A 123 -6.38 13.89 -7.94
N LEU A 124 -5.30 13.67 -8.72
CA LEU A 124 -4.16 12.85 -8.28
C LEU A 124 -3.37 13.53 -7.15
N ALA A 125 -3.15 14.85 -7.23
CA ALA A 125 -2.53 15.59 -6.13
C ALA A 125 -3.40 15.51 -4.87
N LYS A 126 -4.71 15.72 -5.01
CA LYS A 126 -5.66 15.59 -3.89
C LYS A 126 -5.66 14.19 -3.28
N SER A 127 -5.65 13.12 -4.10
CA SER A 127 -5.62 11.74 -3.58
C SER A 127 -4.32 11.41 -2.85
N ARG A 128 -3.22 12.09 -3.19
CA ARG A 128 -1.92 11.99 -2.51
C ARG A 128 -1.80 12.93 -1.30
N GLY A 129 -2.80 13.77 -1.02
CA GLY A 129 -2.74 14.78 0.05
C GLY A 129 -1.84 15.98 -0.27
N TRP A 130 -1.39 16.12 -1.51
CA TRP A 130 -0.55 17.22 -1.95
C TRP A 130 -1.39 18.48 -2.19
N THR A 131 -1.20 19.46 -1.32
CA THR A 131 -1.79 20.80 -1.50
C THR A 131 -0.97 21.61 -2.50
N ASP A 132 -1.59 22.62 -3.12
CA ASP A 132 -0.87 23.52 -4.03
C ASP A 132 0.32 24.22 -3.34
N LYS A 133 0.20 24.49 -2.03
CA LYS A 133 1.29 25.03 -1.21
C LYS A 133 2.39 24.00 -0.99
N TYR A 134 2.01 22.76 -0.65
CA TYR A 134 2.96 21.66 -0.45
C TYR A 134 3.78 21.42 -1.72
N LEU A 135 3.14 21.40 -2.90
CA LEU A 135 3.84 21.26 -4.18
C LEU A 135 4.82 22.39 -4.47
N GLN A 136 4.54 23.62 -4.04
CA GLN A 136 5.45 24.75 -4.26
C GLN A 136 6.66 24.76 -3.32
N GLU A 137 6.50 24.23 -2.10
CA GLU A 137 7.53 24.29 -1.05
C GLU A 137 8.33 22.98 -0.90
N HIS A 138 7.73 21.84 -1.27
CA HIS A 138 8.21 20.51 -0.93
C HIS A 138 8.19 19.55 -2.12
N PHE A 139 8.34 20.05 -3.35
CA PHE A 139 8.47 19.22 -4.54
C PHE A 139 9.61 19.73 -5.43
N VAL A 140 10.47 18.81 -5.86
CA VAL A 140 11.55 19.11 -6.82
C VAL A 140 11.72 17.96 -7.80
N VAL A 141 12.22 18.30 -8.98
CA VAL A 141 12.68 17.35 -9.98
C VAL A 141 14.18 17.42 -10.08
N VAL A 142 14.83 16.27 -10.01
CA VAL A 142 16.27 16.11 -10.19
C VAL A 142 16.51 15.33 -11.48
N ILE A 143 17.33 15.86 -12.36
CA ILE A 143 17.83 15.13 -13.53
C ILE A 143 19.19 14.53 -13.19
N ALA A 144 19.37 13.25 -13.52
CA ALA A 144 20.64 12.58 -13.41
C ALA A 144 21.08 12.00 -14.76
N LYS A 145 22.38 12.07 -15.01
CA LYS A 145 23.07 11.36 -16.08
C LYS A 145 24.12 10.45 -15.47
N TYR A 146 24.10 9.20 -15.85
CA TYR A 146 25.01 8.19 -15.32
C TYR A 146 25.18 7.04 -16.31
N TYR A 147 26.34 6.40 -16.27
CA TYR A 147 26.58 5.15 -16.97
C TYR A 147 26.25 3.98 -16.04
N VAL A 148 25.62 2.94 -16.59
CA VAL A 148 25.35 1.68 -15.89
C VAL A 148 25.80 0.50 -16.74
N GLU A 149 26.40 -0.48 -16.08
CA GLU A 149 26.81 -1.76 -16.63
C GLU A 149 26.09 -2.86 -15.88
N TYR A 150 25.49 -3.81 -16.60
CA TYR A 150 24.69 -4.89 -16.07
C TYR A 150 25.32 -6.25 -16.32
N ASP A 151 24.96 -7.21 -15.46
CA ASP A 151 25.28 -8.62 -15.68
C ASP A 151 24.26 -9.21 -16.67
N HIS A 152 24.64 -9.28 -17.94
CA HIS A 152 23.82 -9.84 -19.04
C HIS A 152 23.50 -11.34 -18.87
N THR A 153 24.06 -12.02 -17.88
CA THR A 153 23.63 -13.38 -17.52
C THR A 153 22.40 -13.39 -16.61
N LYS A 154 22.09 -12.26 -15.96
CA LYS A 154 21.00 -12.09 -14.99
C LYS A 154 19.89 -11.17 -15.48
N THR A 155 20.19 -10.25 -16.39
CA THR A 155 19.22 -9.29 -16.93
C THR A 155 19.37 -9.11 -18.44
N PHE A 156 18.31 -8.60 -19.08
CA PHE A 156 18.28 -8.22 -20.50
C PHE A 156 18.42 -6.71 -20.71
N LEU A 157 18.76 -5.96 -19.66
CA LEU A 157 18.96 -4.52 -19.73
C LEU A 157 20.28 -4.22 -20.45
N ASP A 158 20.24 -3.32 -21.43
CA ASP A 158 21.43 -2.86 -22.12
C ASP A 158 22.28 -1.95 -21.20
N ASP A 159 23.59 -2.07 -21.33
CA ASP A 159 24.53 -1.12 -20.74
C ASP A 159 24.40 0.24 -21.43
N GLY A 160 24.77 1.32 -20.74
CA GLY A 160 24.95 2.58 -21.43
C GLY A 160 24.74 3.83 -20.58
N ASN A 161 24.86 4.96 -21.28
CA ASN A 161 24.59 6.27 -20.73
C ASN A 161 23.09 6.44 -20.55
N THR A 162 22.68 6.65 -19.31
CA THR A 162 21.31 6.80 -18.88
C THR A 162 21.07 8.24 -18.46
N GLU A 163 20.00 8.84 -18.99
CA GLU A 163 19.42 10.06 -18.45
C GLU A 163 18.05 9.75 -17.82
N GLN A 164 17.77 10.33 -16.65
CA GLN A 164 16.53 10.04 -15.93
C GLN A 164 16.12 11.22 -15.03
N TYR A 165 14.82 11.48 -14.99
CA TYR A 165 14.24 12.42 -14.04
C TYR A 165 13.72 11.68 -12.81
N PHE A 166 14.01 12.25 -11.65
CA PHE A 166 13.57 11.80 -10.34
C PHE A 166 12.67 12.87 -9.75
N TYR A 167 11.49 12.47 -9.29
CA TYR A 167 10.54 13.36 -8.65
C TYR A 167 10.65 13.14 -7.14
N LEU A 168 10.97 14.20 -6.40
CA LEU A 168 11.15 14.13 -4.96
C LEU A 168 10.15 15.00 -4.23
N THR A 169 9.74 14.53 -3.06
CA THR A 169 9.02 15.34 -2.08
C THR A 169 9.83 15.49 -0.80
N GLN A 170 9.62 16.58 -0.07
CA GLN A 170 10.23 16.77 1.24
C GLN A 170 9.30 16.25 2.34
N GLU A 171 9.88 15.50 3.26
CA GLU A 171 9.22 15.02 4.48
C GLU A 171 9.29 16.10 5.59
N ASP A 172 8.49 15.93 6.64
CA ASP A 172 8.42 16.87 7.77
C ASP A 172 9.76 17.07 8.50
N ASN A 173 10.67 16.09 8.41
CA ASN A 173 12.02 16.17 8.99
C ASN A 173 13.01 16.96 8.11
N GLY A 174 12.57 17.46 6.95
CA GLY A 174 13.37 18.21 5.99
C GLY A 174 14.15 17.34 4.99
N GLU A 175 14.04 16.02 5.06
CA GLU A 175 14.70 15.10 4.13
C GLU A 175 13.87 14.92 2.87
N TRP A 176 14.55 14.76 1.73
CA TRP A 176 13.95 14.54 0.42
C TRP A 176 13.89 13.05 0.11
N THR A 177 12.74 12.61 -0.39
CA THR A 177 12.45 11.22 -0.78
C THR A 177 12.02 11.17 -2.25
N ILE A 178 12.56 10.22 -3.01
CA ILE A 178 12.12 9.90 -4.37
C ILE A 178 10.76 9.22 -4.29
N VAL A 179 9.76 9.83 -4.91
CA VAL A 179 8.38 9.32 -4.97
C VAL A 179 8.02 8.74 -6.34
N ASP A 180 8.76 9.12 -7.38
CA ASP A 180 8.57 8.63 -8.74
C ASP A 180 9.83 8.90 -9.58
N ASN A 181 9.94 8.29 -10.75
CA ASN A 181 11.00 8.55 -11.72
C ASN A 181 10.55 8.20 -13.14
N THR A 182 11.13 8.84 -14.16
CA THR A 182 10.87 8.46 -15.55
C THR A 182 11.52 7.11 -15.86
N SER A 183 11.10 6.44 -16.94
CA SER A 183 11.92 5.37 -17.50
C SER A 183 13.30 5.94 -17.91
N PRO A 184 14.38 5.17 -17.73
CA PRO A 184 15.70 5.60 -18.17
C PRO A 184 15.73 5.76 -19.70
N SER A 185 16.26 6.87 -20.20
CA SER A 185 16.63 6.99 -21.61
C SER A 185 18.09 6.55 -21.77
N THR A 186 18.27 5.33 -22.28
CA THR A 186 19.60 4.79 -22.58
C THR A 186 20.03 5.18 -23.99
N SER A 187 21.25 5.70 -24.11
CA SER A 187 21.92 5.89 -25.39
C SER A 187 23.07 4.91 -25.50
N ASN A 188 23.00 4.06 -26.53
CA ASN A 188 24.07 3.13 -26.86
C ASN A 188 25.10 3.93 -27.68
N ASP A 189 25.98 4.67 -27.01
CA ASP A 189 27.18 5.19 -27.65
C ASP A 189 28.14 4.02 -27.89
N THR A 190 27.85 3.23 -28.91
CA THR A 190 28.80 2.24 -29.44
C THR A 190 29.94 3.00 -30.11
N GLN A 191 30.94 3.42 -29.34
CA GLN A 191 32.24 3.75 -29.94
C GLN A 191 32.90 2.45 -30.35
N GLY A 192 32.99 2.25 -31.68
CA GLY A 192 33.60 1.09 -32.32
C GLY A 192 35.12 1.06 -32.28
#